data_AF-A0A1Y2FLD8-F1
#
_entry.id   AF-A0A1Y2FLD8-F1
#
_cell.length_a   1.000
_cell.length_b   1.000
_cell.length_c   1.000
_cell.angle_alpha   90.00
_cell.angle_beta   90.00
_cell.angle_gamma   90.00
#
_symmetry.space_group_name_H-M   'P 1'
#
loop_
_entity.id
_entity.type
_entity.pdbx_description
1 polymer ?
#
loop_
_entity_poly.entity_id
_entity_poly.type
_entity_poly.pdbx_seq_one_letter_code
_entity_poly.pdbx_strand_id
1 'polypeptide(L)'
;MKFNTAFALTTLAAAANGYELLRDAANGFRIGAATNTIHYNNPNYINAMKAFNYMVAENACKFVSIQYNKGRYNFDDCDNHLKKAQELGMAFRGHALIWHAMAPGWLEREDGNTMKQSIIDHITTVLKHYEGKIDTWDVVNEAIDDGSNGNGWKLRNSFLYQKVPNFIDIAFQTARKVSPKTKLFYNDYNTEGIWAKSESVYQFVADMKRRNIPIDGVGIQYHVGINVQPQFQKINDLIGRYCKLGVEVHITELDVSCDDNCRDWDGGESKQGQVYTNALKACLGNSCCTGFLVWGIGDKDSWRGEENKPLLFNSNYQPKGQYTAILNTLKSTPAACLNGNTSNNNSSSNNNSSSQVQPADGKSVKLNDGWYYIKNTGSGKYLTVKGGVAVAGQNVEIGSTKQKWKLTNNDDNTVTLLSEVGDFMLDIDRGLEENGANIQIYHAYGGDAQRFIIKETGKSKVYVISSKITNGYKVLDVENQATADGSNVCQWENGERSNQTWTFESVDGSSSNNSNNNSSNNNNNSSEEKPAGAACWSIGKGYNCCKSCNVVYKDNDGEWGVENDKWCGISADCATQNASKCVGAQGYPCCQSSCNVISTDSDGKWSVENDDWCLIDSSKC
;
A
#
# COMPACT_ATOMS: atom_id res chain seq x y z
N MET A 1 -31.83 -41.07 40.65
CA MET A 1 -31.49 -39.87 39.85
C MET A 1 -30.15 -40.16 39.17
N LYS A 2 -30.07 -40.09 37.84
CA LYS A 2 -28.82 -40.30 37.09
C LYS A 2 -28.52 -39.04 36.30
N PHE A 3 -27.31 -38.49 36.45
CA PHE A 3 -26.85 -37.33 35.71
C PHE A 3 -26.49 -37.74 34.28
N ASN A 4 -27.03 -37.03 33.29
CA ASN A 4 -26.54 -37.10 31.91
C ASN A 4 -25.50 -35.99 31.69
N THR A 5 -24.22 -36.37 31.70
CA THR A 5 -23.14 -35.50 31.21
C THR A 5 -23.11 -35.56 29.67
N ALA A 6 -23.55 -34.48 29.03
CA ALA A 6 -23.36 -34.32 27.59
C ALA A 6 -21.90 -33.93 27.31
N PHE A 7 -21.12 -34.84 26.72
CA PHE A 7 -19.84 -34.50 26.14
C PHE A 7 -20.06 -33.74 24.82
N ALA A 8 -19.70 -32.46 24.79
CA ALA A 8 -19.54 -31.73 23.54
C ALA A 8 -18.26 -32.23 22.85
N LEU A 9 -18.38 -33.01 21.77
CA LEU A 9 -17.26 -33.28 20.88
C LEU A 9 -16.92 -32.02 20.09
N THR A 10 -15.92 -31.27 20.56
CA THR A 10 -15.20 -30.34 19.69
C THR A 10 -14.34 -31.16 18.72
N THR A 11 -14.72 -31.19 17.45
CA THR A 11 -13.94 -31.83 16.39
C THR A 11 -12.70 -30.99 16.10
N LEU A 12 -11.63 -31.21 16.87
CA LEU A 12 -10.27 -30.86 16.47
C LEU A 12 -9.91 -31.72 15.25
N ALA A 13 -10.11 -31.16 14.05
CA ALA A 13 -9.56 -31.69 12.83
C ALA A 13 -8.04 -31.48 12.86
N ALA A 14 -7.32 -32.41 13.48
CA ALA A 14 -5.86 -32.45 13.41
C ALA A 14 -5.45 -32.64 11.94
N ALA A 15 -4.94 -31.58 11.31
CA ALA A 15 -4.49 -31.62 9.94
C ALA A 15 -3.37 -32.66 9.79
N ALA A 16 -3.47 -33.54 8.79
CA ALA A 16 -2.52 -34.64 8.54
C ALA A 16 -1.09 -34.17 8.23
N ASN A 17 -0.85 -32.85 8.14
CA ASN A 17 0.43 -32.24 7.81
C ASN A 17 1.18 -31.69 9.04
N GLY A 18 0.60 -31.74 10.25
CA GLY A 18 1.23 -31.25 11.49
C GLY A 18 1.17 -29.73 11.73
N TYR A 19 0.68 -28.97 10.75
CA TYR A 19 0.44 -27.53 10.81
C TYR A 19 -0.75 -27.14 9.89
N GLU A 20 -1.30 -25.95 10.08
CA GLU A 20 -2.39 -25.40 9.27
C GLU A 20 -1.88 -24.84 7.93
N LEU A 21 -2.63 -25.03 6.85
CA LEU A 21 -2.22 -24.69 5.49
C LEU A 21 -2.57 -23.25 5.12
N LEU A 22 -1.64 -22.52 4.48
CA LEU A 22 -1.89 -21.14 4.06
C LEU A 22 -3.09 -21.03 3.11
N ARG A 23 -3.23 -21.97 2.17
CA ARG A 23 -4.34 -22.04 1.21
C ARG A 23 -5.73 -22.12 1.85
N ASP A 24 -5.84 -22.71 3.04
CA ASP A 24 -7.11 -22.86 3.75
C ASP A 24 -7.50 -21.52 4.41
N ALA A 25 -6.51 -20.77 4.91
CA ALA A 25 -6.71 -19.40 5.40
C ALA A 25 -6.86 -18.36 4.27
N ALA A 26 -6.36 -18.64 3.06
CA ALA A 26 -6.36 -17.71 1.94
C ALA A 26 -7.74 -17.52 1.26
N ASN A 27 -8.75 -18.34 1.57
CA ASN A 27 -10.13 -18.21 1.07
C ASN A 27 -10.26 -17.86 -0.43
N GLY A 28 -9.47 -18.53 -1.29
CA GLY A 28 -9.50 -18.34 -2.75
C GLY A 28 -8.48 -17.34 -3.31
N PHE A 29 -7.84 -16.51 -2.49
CA PHE A 29 -6.67 -15.72 -2.89
C PHE A 29 -5.53 -16.65 -3.32
N ARG A 30 -4.81 -16.31 -4.39
CA ARG A 30 -3.72 -17.15 -4.94
C ARG A 30 -2.47 -16.99 -4.08
N ILE A 31 -2.25 -17.92 -3.16
CA ILE A 31 -1.00 -18.05 -2.42
C ILE A 31 -0.19 -19.24 -2.98
N GLY A 32 1.00 -18.94 -3.49
CA GLY A 32 1.75 -19.86 -4.33
C GLY A 32 3.20 -20.06 -3.95
N ALA A 33 3.82 -21.04 -4.60
CA ALA A 33 5.25 -21.24 -4.57
C ALA A 33 5.81 -21.67 -5.93
N ALA A 34 7.09 -21.37 -6.16
CA ALA A 34 7.88 -21.94 -7.23
C ALA A 34 8.28 -23.37 -6.86
N THR A 35 8.17 -24.28 -7.82
CA THR A 35 8.52 -25.68 -7.61
C THR A 35 9.44 -26.23 -8.69
N ASN A 36 10.12 -27.32 -8.35
CA ASN A 36 11.08 -28.00 -9.21
C ASN A 36 10.88 -29.52 -9.10
N THR A 37 10.71 -30.18 -10.25
CA THR A 37 10.44 -31.63 -10.38
C THR A 37 11.52 -32.52 -9.78
N ILE A 38 12.76 -32.04 -9.65
CA ILE A 38 13.85 -32.79 -9.01
C ILE A 38 13.53 -33.20 -7.55
N HIS A 39 12.68 -32.42 -6.87
CA HIS A 39 12.27 -32.69 -5.49
C HIS A 39 10.96 -33.47 -5.35
N TYR A 40 10.26 -33.81 -6.45
CA TYR A 40 8.93 -34.44 -6.37
C TYR A 40 8.95 -35.86 -5.80
N ASN A 41 10.11 -36.52 -5.76
CA ASN A 41 10.30 -37.80 -5.07
C ASN A 41 10.48 -37.65 -3.54
N ASN A 42 10.61 -36.43 -3.02
CA ASN A 42 10.74 -36.16 -1.59
C ASN A 42 9.34 -35.95 -0.97
N PRO A 43 8.86 -36.85 -0.09
CA PRO A 43 7.51 -36.73 0.48
C PRO A 43 7.36 -35.49 1.35
N ASN A 44 8.42 -34.99 1.98
CA ASN A 44 8.37 -33.77 2.81
C ASN A 44 8.23 -32.51 1.95
N TYR A 45 8.88 -32.46 0.79
CA TYR A 45 8.70 -31.39 -0.21
C TYR A 45 7.25 -31.37 -0.73
N ILE A 46 6.74 -32.53 -1.18
CA ILE A 46 5.34 -32.70 -1.61
C ILE A 46 4.37 -32.33 -0.48
N ASN A 47 4.72 -32.58 0.77
CA ASN A 47 3.88 -32.21 1.92
C ASN A 47 3.84 -30.69 2.13
N ALA A 48 4.98 -30.01 2.07
CA ALA A 48 5.06 -28.54 2.17
C ALA A 48 4.39 -27.84 0.99
N MET A 49 4.45 -28.40 -0.22
CA MET A 49 3.69 -27.89 -1.37
C MET A 49 2.18 -27.78 -1.09
N LYS A 50 1.60 -28.67 -0.26
CA LYS A 50 0.16 -28.60 0.07
C LYS A 50 -0.26 -27.31 0.77
N ALA A 51 0.66 -26.52 1.32
CA ALA A 51 0.34 -25.23 1.91
C ALA A 51 -0.20 -24.21 0.88
N PHE A 52 0.04 -24.42 -0.41
CA PHE A 52 -0.22 -23.45 -1.48
C PHE A 52 -1.42 -23.87 -2.36
N ASN A 53 -2.04 -22.90 -3.03
CA ASN A 53 -3.09 -23.09 -4.06
C ASN A 53 -2.70 -22.53 -5.45
N TYR A 54 -1.47 -22.05 -5.60
CA TYR A 54 -0.93 -21.54 -6.86
C TYR A 54 0.51 -22.05 -7.06
N MET A 55 0.90 -22.34 -8.30
CA MET A 55 2.22 -22.89 -8.63
C MET A 55 2.80 -22.21 -9.88
N VAL A 56 4.12 -22.05 -9.87
CA VAL A 56 4.93 -21.77 -11.07
C VAL A 56 6.06 -22.80 -11.14
N ALA A 57 6.46 -23.19 -12.35
CA ALA A 57 7.68 -23.97 -12.51
C ALA A 57 8.90 -23.05 -12.46
N GLU A 58 9.84 -23.32 -11.56
CA GLU A 58 11.04 -22.51 -11.34
C GLU A 58 11.86 -22.32 -12.64
N ASN A 59 11.96 -23.38 -13.46
CA ASN A 59 12.73 -23.37 -14.71
C ASN A 59 12.06 -24.07 -15.90
N ALA A 60 11.15 -25.02 -15.67
CA ALA A 60 10.67 -25.93 -16.71
C ALA A 60 9.93 -25.25 -17.88
N CYS A 61 9.27 -24.13 -17.63
CA CYS A 61 8.44 -23.43 -18.61
C CYS A 61 9.17 -22.25 -19.32
N LYS A 62 10.48 -22.06 -19.05
CA LYS A 62 11.32 -21.03 -19.69
C LYS A 62 11.66 -21.42 -21.14
N PHE A 63 11.90 -20.43 -22.00
CA PHE A 63 12.21 -20.64 -23.43
C PHE A 63 13.31 -21.70 -23.66
N VAL A 64 14.47 -21.58 -23.00
CA VAL A 64 15.56 -22.57 -23.16
C VAL A 64 15.18 -24.00 -22.77
N SER A 65 14.31 -24.17 -21.77
CA SER A 65 13.82 -25.48 -21.32
C SER A 65 12.85 -26.09 -22.34
N ILE A 66 11.90 -25.28 -22.83
CA ILE A 66 10.90 -25.73 -23.81
C ILE A 66 11.50 -25.94 -25.21
N GLN A 67 12.43 -25.08 -25.65
CA GLN A 67 12.91 -25.06 -27.05
C GLN A 67 14.45 -24.91 -27.12
N TYR A 68 15.16 -25.79 -26.40
CA TYR A 68 16.62 -25.83 -26.40
C TYR A 68 17.24 -25.89 -27.82
N ASN A 69 16.59 -26.60 -28.74
CA ASN A 69 16.95 -26.64 -30.17
C ASN A 69 15.85 -25.99 -31.02
N LYS A 70 16.23 -25.19 -32.03
CA LYS A 70 15.26 -24.50 -32.90
C LYS A 70 14.25 -25.48 -33.52
N GLY A 71 12.96 -25.19 -33.37
CA GLY A 71 11.88 -26.01 -33.93
C GLY A 71 11.64 -27.36 -33.25
N ARG A 72 12.38 -27.69 -32.17
CA ARG A 72 12.13 -28.89 -31.35
C ARG A 72 11.64 -28.47 -29.98
N TYR A 73 10.35 -28.67 -29.74
CA TYR A 73 9.70 -28.36 -28.47
C TYR A 73 9.69 -29.61 -27.58
N ASN A 74 10.05 -29.43 -26.31
CA ASN A 74 9.88 -30.40 -25.25
C ASN A 74 9.02 -29.76 -24.14
N PHE A 75 7.82 -30.28 -23.94
CA PHE A 75 6.91 -29.77 -22.91
C PHE A 75 6.93 -30.62 -21.63
N ASP A 76 7.61 -31.77 -21.62
CA ASP A 76 7.45 -32.82 -20.61
C ASP A 76 7.61 -32.31 -19.17
N ASP A 77 8.62 -31.49 -18.91
CA ASP A 77 8.88 -30.99 -17.55
C ASP A 77 7.86 -29.92 -17.13
N CYS A 78 7.51 -28.97 -18.00
CA CYS A 78 6.47 -27.98 -17.71
C CYS A 78 5.08 -28.63 -17.56
N ASP A 79 4.78 -29.67 -18.38
CA ASP A 79 3.58 -30.49 -18.26
C ASP A 79 3.56 -31.31 -16.97
N ASN A 80 4.71 -31.81 -16.48
CA ASN A 80 4.81 -32.48 -15.18
C ASN A 80 4.54 -31.52 -14.01
N HIS A 81 4.99 -30.26 -14.09
CA HIS A 81 4.65 -29.23 -13.10
C HIS A 81 3.16 -28.89 -13.13
N LEU A 82 2.59 -28.63 -14.32
CA LEU A 82 1.16 -28.37 -14.51
C LEU A 82 0.29 -29.53 -13.99
N LYS A 83 0.68 -30.78 -14.30
CA LYS A 83 0.01 -31.98 -13.78
C LYS A 83 0.08 -32.05 -12.26
N LYS A 84 1.23 -31.76 -11.64
CA LYS A 84 1.37 -31.74 -10.17
C LYS A 84 0.50 -30.64 -9.54
N ALA A 85 0.40 -29.47 -10.17
CA ALA A 85 -0.51 -28.41 -9.74
C ALA A 85 -1.97 -28.89 -9.76
N GLN A 86 -2.40 -29.52 -10.86
CA GLN A 86 -3.75 -30.09 -10.99
C GLN A 86 -4.03 -31.20 -9.94
N GLU A 87 -3.07 -32.12 -9.73
CA GLU A 87 -3.16 -33.17 -8.69
C GLU A 87 -3.32 -32.61 -7.27
N LEU A 88 -2.73 -31.44 -6.98
CA LEU A 88 -2.83 -30.75 -5.69
C LEU A 88 -3.93 -29.66 -5.67
N GLY A 89 -4.78 -29.58 -6.69
CA GLY A 89 -5.84 -28.59 -6.79
C GLY A 89 -5.32 -27.15 -6.72
N MET A 90 -4.26 -26.85 -7.47
CA MET A 90 -3.63 -25.54 -7.58
C MET A 90 -3.89 -24.94 -8.96
N ALA A 91 -4.05 -23.61 -9.03
CA ALA A 91 -3.88 -22.89 -10.29
C ALA A 91 -2.39 -22.87 -10.70
N PHE A 92 -2.09 -22.56 -11.97
CA PHE A 92 -0.72 -22.58 -12.50
C PHE A 92 -0.39 -21.31 -13.28
N ARG A 93 0.84 -20.81 -13.13
CA ARG A 93 1.42 -19.67 -13.85
C ARG A 93 2.49 -20.16 -14.82
N GLY A 94 2.42 -19.73 -16.07
CA GLY A 94 3.50 -19.95 -17.02
C GLY A 94 4.59 -18.87 -16.91
N HIS A 95 5.84 -19.30 -16.76
CA HIS A 95 7.01 -18.43 -16.61
C HIS A 95 8.21 -19.02 -17.35
N ALA A 96 8.82 -18.35 -18.32
CA ALA A 96 8.40 -17.13 -19.01
C ALA A 96 8.68 -17.28 -20.51
N LEU A 97 7.82 -16.70 -21.35
CA LEU A 97 7.88 -16.90 -22.81
C LEU A 97 9.13 -16.24 -23.43
N ILE A 98 9.43 -14.99 -23.06
CA ILE A 98 10.57 -14.24 -23.59
C ILE A 98 11.36 -13.61 -22.45
N TRP A 99 12.62 -13.99 -22.33
CA TRP A 99 13.56 -13.42 -21.36
C TRP A 99 14.98 -13.48 -21.94
N HIS A 100 15.81 -12.49 -21.62
CA HIS A 100 17.16 -12.40 -22.15
C HIS A 100 18.12 -13.43 -21.52
N ALA A 101 17.98 -13.72 -20.22
CA ALA A 101 18.93 -14.59 -19.50
C ALA A 101 18.72 -16.09 -19.75
N MET A 102 17.48 -16.52 -20.05
CA MET A 102 17.10 -17.94 -20.25
C MET A 102 16.54 -18.20 -21.66
N ALA A 103 17.05 -17.46 -22.65
CA ALA A 103 16.84 -17.75 -24.06
C ALA A 103 17.80 -18.86 -24.53
N PRO A 104 17.39 -19.73 -25.46
CA PRO A 104 18.29 -20.73 -26.02
C PRO A 104 19.31 -20.06 -26.95
N GLY A 105 20.60 -20.40 -26.81
CA GLY A 105 21.69 -19.71 -27.52
C GLY A 105 21.64 -19.78 -29.06
N TRP A 106 20.78 -20.60 -29.67
CA TRP A 106 20.52 -20.51 -31.11
C TRP A 106 19.78 -19.22 -31.48
N LEU A 107 18.86 -18.74 -30.63
CA LEU A 107 18.09 -17.51 -30.85
C LEU A 107 19.03 -16.31 -30.90
N GLU A 108 19.93 -16.18 -29.91
CA GLU A 108 20.90 -15.09 -29.83
C GLU A 108 21.80 -14.99 -31.07
N ARG A 109 22.06 -16.10 -31.78
CA ARG A 109 22.87 -16.11 -33.01
C ARG A 109 22.11 -15.66 -34.27
N GLU A 110 20.80 -15.50 -34.22
CA GLU A 110 19.99 -15.11 -35.38
C GLU A 110 20.14 -13.62 -35.73
N ASP A 111 19.87 -13.27 -36.98
CA ASP A 111 19.61 -11.89 -37.39
C ASP A 111 18.24 -11.41 -36.87
N GLY A 112 17.98 -10.10 -36.91
CA GLY A 112 16.74 -9.52 -36.36
C GLY A 112 15.45 -9.99 -37.03
N ASN A 113 15.45 -10.29 -38.33
CA ASN A 113 14.24 -10.76 -39.02
C ASN A 113 13.94 -12.22 -38.64
N THR A 114 14.96 -13.08 -38.66
CA THR A 114 14.83 -14.48 -38.24
C THR A 114 14.44 -14.58 -36.77
N MET A 115 15.09 -13.80 -35.89
CA MET A 115 14.78 -13.72 -34.46
C MET A 115 13.34 -13.29 -34.19
N LYS A 116 12.87 -12.24 -34.89
CA LYS A 116 11.48 -11.77 -34.80
C LYS A 116 10.49 -12.89 -35.13
N GLN A 117 10.75 -13.69 -36.17
CA GLN A 117 9.88 -14.83 -36.50
C GLN A 117 9.98 -15.93 -35.44
N SER A 118 11.19 -16.26 -34.98
CA SER A 118 11.41 -17.24 -33.90
C SER A 118 10.69 -16.88 -32.59
N ILE A 119 10.59 -15.60 -32.24
CA ILE A 119 9.80 -15.09 -31.09
C ILE A 119 8.31 -15.35 -31.31
N ILE A 120 7.79 -15.02 -32.50
CA ILE A 120 6.38 -15.24 -32.86
C ILE A 120 6.04 -16.73 -32.84
N ASP A 121 6.89 -17.57 -33.42
CA ASP A 121 6.69 -19.02 -33.50
C ASP A 121 6.74 -19.68 -32.12
N HIS A 122 7.67 -19.27 -31.25
CA HIS A 122 7.75 -19.78 -29.88
C HIS A 122 6.48 -19.45 -29.09
N ILE A 123 6.09 -18.17 -29.01
CA ILE A 123 4.89 -17.72 -28.30
C ILE A 123 3.64 -18.41 -28.86
N THR A 124 3.53 -18.51 -30.18
CA THR A 124 2.40 -19.18 -30.85
C THR A 124 2.32 -20.66 -30.47
N THR A 125 3.44 -21.37 -30.42
CA THR A 125 3.46 -22.82 -30.17
C THR A 125 3.20 -23.11 -28.69
N VAL A 126 3.86 -22.39 -27.78
CA VAL A 126 3.70 -22.58 -26.33
C VAL A 126 2.29 -22.23 -25.87
N LEU A 127 1.76 -21.06 -26.25
CA LEU A 127 0.43 -20.66 -25.80
C LEU A 127 -0.69 -21.52 -26.40
N LYS A 128 -0.53 -22.06 -27.61
CA LYS A 128 -1.48 -23.04 -28.16
C LYS A 128 -1.43 -24.39 -27.45
N HIS A 129 -0.24 -24.86 -27.05
CA HIS A 129 -0.12 -26.08 -26.25
C HIS A 129 -0.79 -25.93 -24.87
N TYR A 130 -0.75 -24.73 -24.28
CA TYR A 130 -1.32 -24.42 -22.98
C TYR A 130 -2.69 -23.72 -23.00
N GLU A 131 -3.32 -23.56 -24.16
CA GLU A 131 -4.62 -22.87 -24.29
C GLU A 131 -5.69 -23.59 -23.44
N GLY A 132 -6.38 -22.84 -22.57
CA GLY A 132 -7.36 -23.39 -21.63
C GLY A 132 -6.77 -24.21 -20.47
N LYS A 133 -5.44 -24.44 -20.44
CA LYS A 133 -4.74 -25.15 -19.35
C LYS A 133 -4.05 -24.20 -18.36
N ILE A 134 -3.53 -23.07 -18.85
CA ILE A 134 -2.83 -22.05 -18.07
C ILE A 134 -3.48 -20.69 -18.34
N ASP A 135 -3.97 -20.05 -17.27
CA ASP A 135 -4.72 -18.79 -17.38
C ASP A 135 -3.87 -17.53 -17.28
N THR A 136 -2.62 -17.63 -16.84
CA THR A 136 -1.71 -16.50 -16.56
C THR A 136 -0.30 -16.82 -17.06
N TRP A 137 0.27 -15.91 -17.84
CA TRP A 137 1.62 -16.07 -18.42
C TRP A 137 2.47 -14.80 -18.32
N ASP A 138 3.72 -14.98 -17.93
CA ASP A 138 4.77 -13.99 -18.17
C ASP A 138 5.16 -14.00 -19.65
N VAL A 139 4.76 -12.95 -20.35
CA VAL A 139 5.06 -12.80 -21.77
C VAL A 139 6.49 -12.28 -21.95
N VAL A 140 6.90 -11.32 -21.13
CA VAL A 140 8.25 -10.77 -21.10
C VAL A 140 8.73 -10.61 -19.66
N ASN A 141 9.96 -11.05 -19.39
CA ASN A 141 10.65 -10.89 -18.11
C ASN A 141 11.85 -9.93 -18.24
N GLU A 142 12.03 -9.03 -17.28
CA GLU A 142 13.24 -8.22 -17.02
C GLU A 142 13.77 -7.39 -18.22
N ALA A 143 12.86 -6.73 -18.92
CA ALA A 143 13.21 -5.91 -20.08
C ALA A 143 13.67 -4.49 -19.71
N ILE A 144 13.43 -3.99 -18.50
CA ILE A 144 13.86 -2.65 -18.09
C ILE A 144 15.29 -2.68 -17.53
N ASP A 145 16.05 -1.64 -17.89
CA ASP A 145 17.45 -1.46 -17.52
C ASP A 145 17.61 -1.16 -16.02
N ASP A 146 18.57 -1.79 -15.34
CA ASP A 146 18.78 -1.57 -13.91
C ASP A 146 19.34 -0.17 -13.59
N GLY A 147 19.99 0.49 -14.55
CA GLY A 147 20.44 1.88 -14.45
C GLY A 147 19.35 2.92 -14.71
N SER A 148 18.08 2.51 -14.73
CA SER A 148 16.92 3.41 -14.86
C SER A 148 16.85 4.40 -13.70
N ASN A 149 16.57 5.67 -14.00
CA ASN A 149 16.57 6.79 -13.04
C ASN A 149 15.17 7.28 -12.63
N GLY A 150 14.09 6.65 -13.12
CA GLY A 150 12.70 7.07 -12.87
C GLY A 150 12.18 8.22 -13.76
N ASN A 151 13.02 8.79 -14.63
CA ASN A 151 12.61 9.79 -15.61
C ASN A 151 12.51 9.17 -17.00
N GLY A 152 11.30 8.72 -17.37
CA GLY A 152 11.07 7.87 -18.52
C GLY A 152 11.42 6.40 -18.22
N TRP A 153 11.49 5.61 -19.29
CA TRP A 153 11.86 4.20 -19.23
C TRP A 153 12.85 3.85 -20.35
N LYS A 154 13.70 2.86 -20.08
CA LYS A 154 14.75 2.40 -21.00
C LYS A 154 14.79 0.88 -20.98
N LEU A 155 14.82 0.27 -22.17
CA LEU A 155 15.04 -1.17 -22.28
C LEU A 155 16.50 -1.54 -21.98
N ARG A 156 16.69 -2.62 -21.22
CA ARG A 156 17.97 -3.26 -20.95
C ARG A 156 18.68 -3.56 -22.26
N ASN A 157 19.98 -3.25 -22.31
CA ASN A 157 20.83 -3.52 -23.46
C ASN A 157 21.08 -5.03 -23.66
N SER A 158 20.07 -5.73 -24.19
CA SER A 158 20.05 -7.17 -24.44
C SER A 158 20.10 -7.46 -25.94
N PHE A 159 20.52 -8.67 -26.33
CA PHE A 159 20.51 -9.08 -27.74
C PHE A 159 19.11 -8.99 -28.37
N LEU A 160 18.04 -9.24 -27.57
CA LEU A 160 16.64 -9.12 -27.98
C LEU A 160 16.33 -7.67 -28.41
N TYR A 161 16.66 -6.69 -27.56
CA TYR A 161 16.43 -5.28 -27.87
C TYR A 161 17.32 -4.78 -29.02
N GLN A 162 18.61 -5.17 -29.03
CA GLN A 162 19.55 -4.76 -30.09
C GLN A 162 19.12 -5.23 -31.49
N LYS A 163 18.55 -6.43 -31.59
CA LYS A 163 18.20 -7.06 -32.88
C LYS A 163 16.74 -6.89 -33.27
N VAL A 164 15.84 -6.78 -32.29
CA VAL A 164 14.39 -6.61 -32.49
C VAL A 164 13.88 -5.54 -31.51
N PRO A 165 14.06 -4.24 -31.78
CA PRO A 165 13.76 -3.17 -30.81
C PRO A 165 12.33 -3.15 -30.27
N ASN A 166 11.35 -3.67 -31.02
CA ASN A 166 9.95 -3.78 -30.62
C ASN A 166 9.51 -5.21 -30.24
N PHE A 167 10.43 -6.07 -29.78
CA PHE A 167 10.13 -7.46 -29.44
C PHE A 167 9.00 -7.62 -28.42
N ILE A 168 8.86 -6.67 -27.49
CA ILE A 168 7.83 -6.71 -26.43
C ILE A 168 6.44 -6.49 -27.02
N ASP A 169 6.25 -5.45 -27.84
CA ASP A 169 5.00 -5.21 -28.55
C ASP A 169 4.59 -6.44 -29.37
N ILE A 170 5.55 -7.01 -30.12
CA ILE A 170 5.36 -8.23 -30.91
C ILE A 170 4.94 -9.41 -30.02
N ALA A 171 5.58 -9.57 -28.86
CA ALA A 171 5.31 -10.67 -27.95
C ALA A 171 3.89 -10.60 -27.37
N PHE A 172 3.49 -9.45 -26.80
CA PHE A 172 2.15 -9.26 -26.25
C PHE A 172 1.05 -9.32 -27.33
N GLN A 173 1.25 -8.67 -28.48
CA GLN A 173 0.29 -8.73 -29.60
C GLN A 173 0.13 -10.15 -30.15
N THR A 174 1.22 -10.91 -30.27
CA THR A 174 1.17 -12.33 -30.65
C THR A 174 0.44 -13.14 -29.60
N ALA A 175 0.78 -12.97 -28.32
CA ALA A 175 0.18 -13.70 -27.21
C ALA A 175 -1.34 -13.51 -27.14
N ARG A 176 -1.83 -12.26 -27.20
CA ARG A 176 -3.28 -11.97 -27.23
C ARG A 176 -3.98 -12.56 -28.46
N LYS A 177 -3.31 -12.56 -29.61
CA LYS A 177 -3.86 -13.11 -30.86
C LYS A 177 -4.02 -14.64 -30.81
N VAL A 178 -3.11 -15.35 -30.14
CA VAL A 178 -3.09 -16.83 -30.11
C VAL A 178 -3.76 -17.44 -28.88
N SER A 179 -3.79 -16.74 -27.75
CA SER A 179 -4.59 -17.13 -26.58
C SER A 179 -5.38 -15.93 -26.04
N PRO A 180 -6.59 -15.67 -26.60
CA PRO A 180 -7.35 -14.47 -26.27
C PRO A 180 -7.78 -14.37 -24.80
N LYS A 181 -7.85 -15.49 -24.07
CA LYS A 181 -8.34 -15.58 -22.69
C LYS A 181 -7.24 -15.62 -21.62
N THR A 182 -5.99 -15.88 -21.99
CA THR A 182 -4.86 -15.87 -21.04
C THR A 182 -4.59 -14.43 -20.59
N LYS A 183 -4.34 -14.25 -19.30
CA LYS A 183 -3.84 -13.01 -18.72
C LYS A 183 -2.36 -12.84 -19.01
N LEU A 184 -1.99 -11.70 -19.59
CA LEU A 184 -0.67 -11.41 -20.12
C LEU A 184 0.08 -10.45 -19.20
N PHE A 185 1.16 -10.95 -18.60
CA PHE A 185 1.96 -10.24 -17.59
C PHE A 185 3.32 -9.80 -18.11
N TYR A 186 3.75 -8.63 -17.65
CA TYR A 186 5.15 -8.19 -17.66
C TYR A 186 5.74 -8.40 -16.25
N ASN A 187 6.93 -9.00 -16.11
CA ASN A 187 7.51 -9.38 -14.81
C ASN A 187 8.95 -8.83 -14.68
N ASP A 188 9.36 -8.31 -13.51
CA ASP A 188 10.69 -7.69 -13.30
C ASP A 188 11.05 -7.57 -11.80
N TYR A 189 12.35 -7.58 -11.47
CA TYR A 189 12.89 -7.40 -10.10
C TYR A 189 13.30 -5.97 -9.80
N ASN A 190 13.53 -5.67 -8.52
CA ASN A 190 13.87 -4.32 -8.06
C ASN A 190 12.73 -3.35 -8.43
N THR A 191 11.50 -3.86 -8.27
CA THR A 191 10.20 -3.22 -8.56
C THR A 191 9.23 -3.24 -7.38
N GLU A 192 9.72 -3.46 -6.16
CA GLU A 192 8.89 -3.81 -5.00
C GLU A 192 8.30 -2.60 -4.25
N GLY A 193 8.84 -1.41 -4.50
CA GLY A 193 8.33 -0.15 -3.99
C GLY A 193 8.85 1.04 -4.77
N ILE A 194 8.40 2.26 -4.46
CA ILE A 194 8.68 3.46 -5.28
C ILE A 194 10.15 3.93 -5.17
N TRP A 195 10.89 3.79 -6.28
CA TRP A 195 12.23 4.32 -6.55
C TRP A 195 12.50 4.30 -8.06
N ALA A 196 13.74 4.59 -8.47
CA ALA A 196 14.13 4.82 -9.85
C ALA A 196 13.73 3.70 -10.86
N LYS A 197 14.15 2.44 -10.66
CA LYS A 197 13.79 1.34 -11.58
C LYS A 197 12.28 1.04 -11.58
N SER A 198 11.65 0.97 -10.41
CA SER A 198 10.21 0.67 -10.30
C SER A 198 9.33 1.75 -10.93
N GLU A 199 9.72 3.02 -10.82
CA GLU A 199 9.09 4.14 -11.49
C GLU A 199 9.20 4.03 -13.01
N SER A 200 10.38 3.68 -13.53
CA SER A 200 10.55 3.41 -14.97
C SER A 200 9.73 2.20 -15.44
N VAL A 201 9.59 1.14 -14.65
CA VAL A 201 8.70 0.01 -14.99
C VAL A 201 7.22 0.43 -14.98
N TYR A 202 6.80 1.25 -14.01
CA TYR A 202 5.44 1.83 -14.00
C TYR A 202 5.17 2.67 -15.26
N GLN A 203 6.10 3.56 -15.62
CA GLN A 203 5.97 4.41 -16.81
C GLN A 203 5.98 3.60 -18.11
N PHE A 204 6.73 2.49 -18.15
CA PHE A 204 6.73 1.54 -19.25
C PHE A 204 5.37 0.83 -19.41
N VAL A 205 4.80 0.32 -18.31
CA VAL A 205 3.45 -0.29 -18.32
C VAL A 205 2.38 0.74 -18.69
N ALA A 206 2.46 1.96 -18.17
CA ALA A 206 1.56 3.05 -18.54
C ALA A 206 1.64 3.39 -20.05
N ASP A 207 2.85 3.41 -20.61
CA ASP A 207 3.05 3.59 -22.06
C ASP A 207 2.51 2.43 -22.90
N MET A 208 2.69 1.17 -22.46
CA MET A 208 2.07 0.00 -23.09
C MET A 208 0.54 0.12 -23.13
N LYS A 209 -0.10 0.51 -22.01
CA LYS A 209 -1.56 0.77 -21.96
C LYS A 209 -1.96 1.90 -22.91
N ARG A 210 -1.22 3.03 -22.89
CA ARG A 210 -1.44 4.20 -23.77
C ARG A 210 -1.34 3.85 -25.26
N ARG A 211 -0.47 2.92 -25.64
CA ARG A 211 -0.31 2.41 -27.01
C ARG A 211 -1.24 1.24 -27.37
N ASN A 212 -2.16 0.85 -26.48
CA ASN A 212 -3.05 -0.30 -26.64
C ASN A 212 -2.31 -1.64 -26.84
N ILE A 213 -1.14 -1.81 -26.23
CA ILE A 213 -0.50 -3.12 -26.12
C ILE A 213 -1.32 -3.97 -25.12
N PRO A 214 -1.67 -5.23 -25.44
CA PRO A 214 -2.63 -6.01 -24.66
C PRO A 214 -1.99 -6.62 -23.40
N ILE A 215 -1.60 -5.77 -22.45
CA ILE A 215 -1.13 -6.15 -21.12
C ILE A 215 -2.29 -6.12 -20.11
N ASP A 216 -2.44 -7.22 -19.37
CA ASP A 216 -3.47 -7.38 -18.34
C ASP A 216 -2.91 -7.22 -16.94
N GLY A 217 -1.63 -7.53 -16.73
CA GLY A 217 -1.02 -7.52 -15.40
C GLY A 217 0.47 -7.21 -15.37
N VAL A 218 0.97 -6.98 -14.15
CA VAL A 218 2.39 -6.82 -13.82
C VAL A 218 2.77 -7.76 -12.67
N GLY A 219 3.94 -8.38 -12.82
CA GLY A 219 4.57 -9.24 -11.82
C GLY A 219 5.72 -8.49 -11.15
N ILE A 220 5.63 -8.39 -9.83
CA ILE A 220 6.67 -7.82 -8.96
C ILE A 220 7.43 -9.00 -8.37
N GLN A 221 8.67 -9.25 -8.83
CA GLN A 221 9.43 -10.45 -8.42
C GLN A 221 9.60 -10.50 -6.90
N TYR A 222 10.07 -9.42 -6.28
CA TYR A 222 10.17 -9.33 -4.82
C TYR A 222 11.30 -10.16 -4.19
N HIS A 223 12.47 -10.10 -4.80
CA HIS A 223 13.72 -10.57 -4.20
C HIS A 223 14.35 -9.47 -3.32
N VAL A 224 14.19 -9.59 -2.00
CA VAL A 224 14.65 -8.56 -1.03
C VAL A 224 15.53 -9.14 0.07
N GLY A 225 16.21 -8.29 0.85
CA GLY A 225 16.91 -8.68 2.07
C GLY A 225 16.23 -8.11 3.31
N ILE A 226 16.45 -8.67 4.50
CA ILE A 226 15.90 -8.09 5.74
C ILE A 226 16.38 -6.65 5.99
N ASN A 227 17.54 -6.28 5.45
CA ASN A 227 18.12 -4.94 5.54
C ASN A 227 17.79 -4.06 4.32
N VAL A 228 17.43 -4.66 3.18
CA VAL A 228 17.20 -3.99 1.90
C VAL A 228 15.82 -4.40 1.36
N GLN A 229 14.79 -3.70 1.84
CA GLN A 229 13.38 -3.95 1.50
C GLN A 229 12.57 -2.63 1.49
N PRO A 230 11.50 -2.53 0.68
CA PRO A 230 10.62 -1.36 0.67
C PRO A 230 9.90 -1.16 2.01
N GLN A 231 9.70 0.10 2.40
CA GLN A 231 8.73 0.42 3.45
C GLN A 231 7.31 0.07 3.00
N PHE A 232 6.44 -0.36 3.92
CA PHE A 232 5.07 -0.81 3.61
C PHE A 232 4.34 0.12 2.62
N GLN A 233 4.30 1.42 2.92
CA GLN A 233 3.60 2.40 2.11
C GLN A 233 4.12 2.45 0.66
N LYS A 234 5.43 2.30 0.45
CA LYS A 234 6.02 2.29 -0.90
C LYS A 234 5.61 1.07 -1.73
N ILE A 235 5.30 -0.07 -1.08
CA ILE A 235 4.71 -1.23 -1.75
C ILE A 235 3.26 -0.92 -2.11
N ASN A 236 2.48 -0.50 -1.10
CA ASN A 236 1.05 -0.23 -1.21
C ASN A 236 0.74 0.82 -2.29
N ASP A 237 1.48 1.93 -2.30
CA ASP A 237 1.33 3.00 -3.29
C ASP A 237 1.66 2.52 -4.71
N LEU A 238 2.69 1.69 -4.86
CA LEU A 238 3.08 1.16 -6.17
C LEU A 238 2.03 0.19 -6.72
N ILE A 239 1.53 -0.74 -5.90
CA ILE A 239 0.44 -1.64 -6.27
C ILE A 239 -0.83 -0.83 -6.59
N GLY A 240 -1.20 0.14 -5.75
CA GLY A 240 -2.35 1.03 -5.98
C GLY A 240 -2.24 1.88 -7.25
N ARG A 241 -1.02 2.27 -7.64
CA ARG A 241 -0.75 2.93 -8.94
C ARG A 241 -0.99 1.99 -10.11
N TYR A 242 -0.58 0.72 -10.03
CA TYR A 242 -0.92 -0.29 -11.04
C TYR A 242 -2.43 -0.56 -11.11
N CYS A 243 -3.13 -0.61 -9.97
CA CYS A 243 -4.60 -0.71 -9.96
C CYS A 243 -5.24 0.45 -10.74
N LYS A 244 -4.75 1.69 -10.56
CA LYS A 244 -5.22 2.88 -11.29
C LYS A 244 -4.93 2.84 -12.80
N LEU A 245 -3.91 2.11 -13.25
CA LEU A 245 -3.67 1.84 -14.68
C LEU A 245 -4.60 0.75 -15.26
N GLY A 246 -5.43 0.11 -14.44
CA GLY A 246 -6.29 -0.99 -14.88
C GLY A 246 -5.47 -2.21 -15.31
N VAL A 247 -4.47 -2.59 -14.50
CA VAL A 247 -3.75 -3.86 -14.62
C VAL A 247 -3.79 -4.62 -13.29
N GLU A 248 -3.82 -5.94 -13.39
CA GLU A 248 -3.70 -6.88 -12.28
C GLU A 248 -2.26 -6.89 -11.75
N VAL A 249 -2.08 -7.14 -10.45
CA VAL A 249 -0.74 -7.24 -9.84
C VAL A 249 -0.58 -8.61 -9.21
N HIS A 250 0.54 -9.27 -9.46
CA HIS A 250 0.97 -10.42 -8.68
C HIS A 250 2.31 -10.05 -8.03
N ILE A 251 2.50 -10.43 -6.76
CA ILE A 251 3.84 -10.62 -6.18
C ILE A 251 4.26 -12.03 -6.57
N THR A 252 5.40 -12.17 -7.26
CA THR A 252 5.58 -13.30 -8.18
C THR A 252 6.74 -14.22 -7.85
N GLU A 253 7.78 -13.75 -7.17
CA GLU A 253 9.03 -14.49 -6.91
C GLU A 253 9.57 -14.17 -5.50
N LEU A 254 8.66 -13.99 -4.53
CA LEU A 254 9.01 -13.44 -3.22
C LEU A 254 9.99 -14.33 -2.45
N ASP A 255 11.13 -13.75 -2.08
CA ASP A 255 12.04 -14.31 -1.10
C ASP A 255 12.71 -13.19 -0.28
N VAL A 256 13.03 -13.48 0.98
CA VAL A 256 13.56 -12.50 1.93
C VAL A 256 14.86 -13.02 2.53
N SER A 257 15.99 -12.68 1.92
CA SER A 257 17.31 -13.08 2.42
C SER A 257 17.57 -12.56 3.83
N CYS A 258 18.14 -13.44 4.67
CA CYS A 258 18.68 -13.08 5.96
C CYS A 258 19.95 -12.21 5.89
N ASP A 259 20.66 -12.19 4.76
CA ASP A 259 21.92 -11.46 4.56
C ASP A 259 22.93 -11.77 5.70
N ASP A 260 23.09 -13.05 6.09
CA ASP A 260 23.84 -13.54 7.27
C ASP A 260 23.40 -13.01 8.66
N ASN A 261 22.34 -12.20 8.73
CA ASN A 261 21.89 -11.43 9.90
C ASN A 261 20.59 -11.98 10.55
N CYS A 262 20.33 -13.29 10.42
CA CYS A 262 19.27 -13.97 11.18
C CYS A 262 19.86 -14.89 12.25
N ARG A 263 20.15 -14.33 13.44
CA ARG A 263 20.46 -15.12 14.63
C ARG A 263 19.26 -15.09 15.56
N ASP A 264 18.89 -16.23 16.14
CA ASP A 264 17.64 -16.37 16.90
C ASP A 264 17.51 -15.37 18.08
N TRP A 265 18.63 -14.81 18.56
CA TRP A 265 18.67 -13.79 19.62
C TRP A 265 18.58 -12.33 19.13
N ASP A 266 18.72 -12.04 17.83
CA ASP A 266 18.63 -10.70 17.24
C ASP A 266 17.23 -10.39 16.63
N GLY A 267 16.34 -11.37 16.64
CA GLY A 267 14.98 -11.26 16.10
C GLY A 267 14.87 -11.37 14.57
N GLY A 268 15.90 -11.85 13.88
CA GLY A 268 15.93 -11.95 12.41
C GLY A 268 14.74 -12.67 11.77
N GLU A 269 14.27 -13.80 12.31
CA GLU A 269 13.06 -14.46 11.81
C GLU A 269 11.80 -13.59 11.96
N SER A 270 11.72 -12.77 13.01
CA SER A 270 10.64 -11.81 13.22
C SER A 270 10.69 -10.69 12.17
N LYS A 271 11.90 -10.21 11.83
CA LYS A 271 12.11 -9.25 10.73
C LYS A 271 11.73 -9.86 9.38
N GLN A 272 12.17 -11.08 9.06
CA GLN A 272 11.73 -11.79 7.84
C GLN A 272 10.20 -11.88 7.80
N GLY A 273 9.56 -12.30 8.90
CA GLY A 273 8.10 -12.34 9.02
C GLY A 273 7.44 -10.98 8.79
N GLN A 274 8.05 -9.88 9.25
CA GLN A 274 7.58 -8.53 8.98
C GLN A 274 7.69 -8.14 7.50
N VAL A 275 8.81 -8.46 6.82
CA VAL A 275 8.95 -8.18 5.38
C VAL A 275 7.91 -8.95 4.56
N TYR A 276 7.78 -10.26 4.82
CA TYR A 276 6.76 -11.12 4.20
C TYR A 276 5.33 -10.61 4.43
N THR A 277 5.01 -10.17 5.64
CA THR A 277 3.65 -9.68 5.95
C THR A 277 3.38 -8.25 5.48
N ASN A 278 4.40 -7.38 5.38
CA ASN A 278 4.26 -6.09 4.71
C ASN A 278 3.90 -6.26 3.24
N ALA A 279 4.61 -7.14 2.53
CA ALA A 279 4.35 -7.48 1.13
C ALA A 279 2.92 -8.04 0.94
N LEU A 280 2.53 -8.99 1.81
CA LEU A 280 1.22 -9.61 1.76
C LEU A 280 0.09 -8.61 2.05
N LYS A 281 0.22 -7.78 3.09
CA LYS A 281 -0.77 -6.74 3.43
C LYS A 281 -0.93 -5.74 2.30
N ALA A 282 0.17 -5.26 1.70
CA ALA A 282 0.11 -4.32 0.59
C ALA A 282 -0.60 -4.92 -0.64
N CYS A 283 -0.43 -6.23 -0.88
CA CYS A 283 -1.21 -6.94 -1.89
C CYS A 283 -2.70 -7.03 -1.50
N LEU A 284 -3.02 -7.56 -0.32
CA LEU A 284 -4.41 -7.75 0.15
C LEU A 284 -5.20 -6.44 0.33
N GLY A 285 -4.53 -5.32 0.62
CA GLY A 285 -5.12 -3.98 0.69
C GLY A 285 -5.46 -3.38 -0.67
N ASN A 286 -4.98 -3.96 -1.77
CA ASN A 286 -5.20 -3.50 -3.14
C ASN A 286 -5.91 -4.59 -3.97
N SER A 287 -7.20 -4.41 -4.26
CA SER A 287 -8.02 -5.44 -4.91
C SER A 287 -7.59 -5.87 -6.33
N CYS A 288 -6.70 -5.11 -6.99
CA CYS A 288 -6.08 -5.56 -8.25
C CYS A 288 -4.92 -6.55 -8.02
N CYS A 289 -4.39 -6.65 -6.80
CA CYS A 289 -3.36 -7.62 -6.46
C CYS A 289 -4.01 -8.96 -6.10
N THR A 290 -3.80 -9.96 -6.94
CA THR A 290 -4.57 -11.23 -6.88
C THR A 290 -3.69 -12.48 -6.80
N GLY A 291 -2.38 -12.30 -6.67
CA GLY A 291 -1.41 -13.38 -6.52
C GLY A 291 -0.23 -13.00 -5.64
N PHE A 292 0.20 -13.95 -4.81
CA PHE A 292 1.33 -13.85 -3.90
C PHE A 292 2.10 -15.16 -3.92
N LEU A 293 3.26 -15.18 -4.59
CA LEU A 293 4.02 -16.38 -4.87
C LEU A 293 5.44 -16.26 -4.29
N VAL A 294 5.87 -17.30 -3.57
CA VAL A 294 7.19 -17.42 -2.95
C VAL A 294 8.15 -18.20 -3.85
N TRP A 295 9.39 -17.77 -4.04
CA TRP A 295 10.31 -18.41 -4.99
C TRP A 295 11.04 -19.65 -4.45
N GLY A 296 10.25 -20.60 -3.95
CA GLY A 296 10.71 -21.92 -3.54
C GLY A 296 9.84 -22.53 -2.43
N ILE A 297 10.22 -23.74 -1.99
CA ILE A 297 9.55 -24.45 -0.89
C ILE A 297 10.41 -24.39 0.39
N GLY A 298 11.51 -25.14 0.45
CA GLY A 298 12.41 -25.19 1.61
C GLY A 298 13.73 -24.47 1.35
N ASP A 299 14.31 -23.82 2.36
CA ASP A 299 15.51 -22.97 2.25
C ASP A 299 16.66 -23.59 1.43
N LYS A 300 16.95 -24.88 1.63
CA LYS A 300 18.00 -25.62 0.90
C LYS A 300 17.77 -25.79 -0.61
N ASP A 301 16.56 -25.52 -1.08
CA ASP A 301 16.18 -25.57 -2.49
C ASP A 301 16.17 -24.14 -3.11
N SER A 302 16.57 -23.11 -2.35
CA SER A 302 16.56 -21.71 -2.82
C SER A 302 17.75 -21.38 -3.73
N TRP A 303 17.48 -20.65 -4.81
CA TRP A 303 18.49 -20.07 -5.69
C TRP A 303 19.42 -19.05 -5.00
N ARG A 304 19.04 -18.53 -3.82
CA ARG A 304 19.85 -17.60 -3.01
C ARG A 304 20.69 -18.30 -1.92
N GLY A 305 20.74 -19.63 -1.93
CA GLY A 305 21.50 -20.43 -0.97
C GLY A 305 20.73 -20.73 0.32
N GLU A 306 21.10 -21.85 0.95
CA GLU A 306 20.48 -22.36 2.19
C GLU A 306 20.78 -21.45 3.38
N GLU A 307 22.00 -20.91 3.41
CA GLU A 307 22.54 -20.03 4.46
C GLU A 307 21.73 -18.74 4.63
N ASN A 308 21.18 -18.22 3.53
CA ASN A 308 20.34 -17.02 3.54
C ASN A 308 18.91 -17.26 4.05
N LYS A 309 18.56 -18.54 4.32
CA LYS A 309 17.26 -19.00 4.85
C LYS A 309 16.04 -18.21 4.30
N PRO A 310 15.88 -18.02 2.99
CA PRO A 310 15.06 -16.93 2.49
C PRO A 310 13.57 -17.29 2.32
N LEU A 311 13.17 -18.55 2.56
CA LEU A 311 11.85 -19.11 2.23
C LEU A 311 10.99 -19.39 3.49
N LEU A 312 9.77 -19.89 3.29
CA LEU A 312 8.80 -20.15 4.37
C LEU A 312 9.05 -21.44 5.17
N PHE A 313 9.74 -22.41 4.58
CA PHE A 313 10.09 -23.67 5.22
C PHE A 313 11.61 -23.82 5.34
N ASN A 314 12.06 -24.46 6.42
CA ASN A 314 13.48 -24.77 6.60
C ASN A 314 13.92 -25.94 5.70
N SER A 315 15.20 -26.29 5.78
CA SER A 315 15.82 -27.39 5.02
C SER A 315 15.17 -28.77 5.24
N ASN A 316 14.43 -28.95 6.34
CA ASN A 316 13.67 -30.17 6.66
C ASN A 316 12.16 -30.05 6.30
N TYR A 317 11.78 -29.01 5.55
CA TYR A 317 10.41 -28.70 5.14
C TYR A 317 9.43 -28.48 6.31
N GLN A 318 9.94 -28.00 7.45
CA GLN A 318 9.11 -27.55 8.57
C GLN A 318 8.89 -26.04 8.47
N PRO A 319 7.68 -25.53 8.78
CA PRO A 319 7.36 -24.11 8.67
C PRO A 319 8.19 -23.27 9.65
N LYS A 320 8.59 -22.07 9.22
CA LYS A 320 9.37 -21.09 10.00
C LYS A 320 8.50 -19.94 10.54
N GLY A 321 9.07 -19.01 11.31
CA GLY A 321 8.34 -17.85 11.86
C GLY A 321 7.54 -17.06 10.81
N GLN A 322 8.12 -16.83 9.62
CA GLN A 322 7.46 -16.14 8.51
C GLN A 322 6.23 -16.87 7.95
N TYR A 323 6.21 -18.22 7.96
CA TYR A 323 5.03 -19.00 7.58
C TYR A 323 3.86 -18.69 8.51
N THR A 324 4.11 -18.72 9.82
CA THR A 324 3.13 -18.40 10.86
C THR A 324 2.67 -16.95 10.79
N ALA A 325 3.57 -16.02 10.47
CA ALA A 325 3.24 -14.61 10.29
C ALA A 325 2.28 -14.37 9.10
N ILE A 326 2.53 -15.05 7.96
CA ILE A 326 1.63 -15.05 6.79
C ILE A 326 0.28 -15.69 7.16
N LEU A 327 0.28 -16.88 7.78
CA LEU A 327 -0.94 -17.58 8.17
C LEU A 327 -1.83 -16.70 9.08
N ASN A 328 -1.23 -16.05 10.08
CA ASN A 328 -1.95 -15.15 10.98
C ASN A 328 -2.47 -13.92 10.24
N THR A 329 -1.70 -13.35 9.31
CA THR A 329 -2.14 -12.22 8.48
C THR A 329 -3.35 -12.60 7.61
N LEU A 330 -3.33 -13.77 6.97
CA LEU A 330 -4.48 -14.28 6.20
C LEU A 330 -5.72 -14.47 7.09
N LYS A 331 -5.56 -15.10 8.25
CA LYS A 331 -6.66 -15.32 9.21
C LYS A 331 -7.25 -14.03 9.79
N SER A 332 -6.45 -12.97 9.95
CA SER A 332 -6.93 -11.65 10.37
C SER A 332 -7.38 -10.76 9.20
N THR A 333 -7.21 -11.20 7.96
CA THR A 333 -7.69 -10.45 6.79
C THR A 333 -9.19 -10.72 6.60
N PRO A 334 -10.04 -9.68 6.48
CA PRO A 334 -11.45 -9.86 6.18
C PRO A 334 -11.66 -10.65 4.88
N ALA A 335 -12.58 -11.62 4.90
CA ALA A 335 -12.82 -12.53 3.76
C ALA A 335 -13.13 -11.81 2.43
N ALA A 336 -13.65 -10.57 2.49
CA ALA A 336 -13.86 -9.72 1.32
C ALA A 336 -12.57 -9.39 0.56
N CYS A 337 -11.43 -9.21 1.25
CA CYS A 337 -10.13 -8.93 0.63
C CYS A 337 -9.45 -10.20 0.10
N LEU A 338 -9.87 -11.38 0.57
CA LEU A 338 -9.38 -12.69 0.13
C LEU A 338 -10.15 -13.21 -1.10
N ASN A 339 -11.38 -12.76 -1.32
CA ASN A 339 -12.21 -13.15 -2.46
C ASN A 339 -11.74 -12.47 -3.76
N GLY A 340 -10.65 -12.99 -4.34
CA GLY A 340 -10.14 -12.66 -5.67
C GLY A 340 -11.06 -13.12 -6.81
N ASN A 341 -12.27 -12.53 -6.86
CA ASN A 341 -13.25 -12.56 -7.95
C ASN A 341 -13.61 -13.95 -8.54
N THR A 342 -14.30 -14.78 -7.75
CA THR A 342 -14.99 -15.99 -8.23
C THR A 342 -16.41 -15.70 -8.70
N SER A 343 -16.57 -14.88 -9.74
CA SER A 343 -17.87 -14.69 -10.41
C SER A 343 -17.72 -14.40 -11.91
N ASN A 344 -17.63 -15.48 -12.69
CA ASN A 344 -17.84 -15.45 -14.14
C ASN A 344 -18.61 -16.71 -14.57
N ASN A 345 -19.93 -16.69 -14.36
CA ASN A 345 -20.85 -17.59 -15.04
C ASN A 345 -21.70 -16.78 -16.02
N ASN A 346 -21.83 -17.30 -17.24
CA ASN A 346 -22.53 -16.64 -18.34
C ASN A 346 -23.95 -16.19 -17.97
N SER A 347 -24.27 -14.93 -18.26
CA SER A 347 -25.51 -14.63 -18.99
C SER A 347 -25.33 -13.40 -19.87
N SER A 348 -25.72 -13.51 -21.13
CA SER A 348 -25.58 -12.45 -22.13
C SER A 348 -26.75 -11.47 -22.04
N SER A 349 -26.47 -10.18 -21.82
CA SER A 349 -27.42 -9.12 -22.15
C SER A 349 -26.77 -7.74 -22.27
N ASN A 350 -26.66 -7.29 -23.52
CA ASN A 350 -26.73 -5.90 -24.03
C ASN A 350 -25.94 -4.77 -23.35
N ASN A 351 -25.15 -4.10 -24.20
CA ASN A 351 -24.69 -2.72 -24.03
C ASN A 351 -25.79 -1.80 -23.49
N ASN A 352 -25.52 -1.12 -22.39
CA ASN A 352 -25.83 0.30 -22.31
C ASN A 352 -24.81 1.01 -21.41
N SER A 353 -24.53 2.28 -21.73
CA SER A 353 -23.55 3.09 -21.00
C SER A 353 -23.99 3.30 -19.54
N SER A 354 -23.10 3.05 -18.59
CA SER A 354 -23.28 3.47 -17.19
C SER A 354 -22.01 4.12 -16.65
N SER A 355 -22.15 5.40 -16.30
CA SER A 355 -21.13 6.20 -15.63
C SER A 355 -20.72 5.55 -14.30
N GLN A 356 -19.42 5.54 -14.00
CA GLN A 356 -18.93 5.26 -12.65
C GLN A 356 -19.46 6.36 -11.71
N VAL A 357 -20.29 5.97 -10.73
CA VAL A 357 -20.87 6.89 -9.75
C VAL A 357 -19.85 7.15 -8.65
N GLN A 358 -19.48 8.42 -8.43
CA GLN A 358 -18.71 8.81 -7.24
C GLN A 358 -19.57 8.62 -5.97
N PRO A 359 -19.00 8.13 -4.86
CA PRO A 359 -19.63 8.22 -3.55
C PRO A 359 -19.95 9.68 -3.20
N ALA A 360 -21.08 9.92 -2.52
CA ALA A 360 -21.64 11.25 -2.36
C ALA A 360 -20.74 12.20 -1.56
N ASP A 361 -20.78 13.48 -1.97
CA ASP A 361 -20.06 14.59 -1.35
C ASP A 361 -20.76 15.02 -0.04
N GLY A 362 -20.68 14.16 0.98
CA GLY A 362 -21.29 14.36 2.28
C GLY A 362 -20.76 15.62 2.96
N LYS A 363 -21.65 16.60 3.19
CA LYS A 363 -21.28 17.91 3.73
C LYS A 363 -20.62 17.77 5.11
N SER A 364 -19.39 18.30 5.25
CA SER A 364 -18.72 18.41 6.55
C SER A 364 -19.53 19.29 7.50
N VAL A 365 -19.66 18.85 8.76
CA VAL A 365 -20.41 19.55 9.80
C VAL A 365 -19.51 19.85 10.99
N LYS A 366 -19.54 21.10 11.43
CA LYS A 366 -18.84 21.56 12.64
C LYS A 366 -19.71 21.29 13.87
N LEU A 367 -19.34 20.29 14.68
CA LEU A 367 -19.90 20.10 16.02
C LEU A 367 -19.21 21.06 17.00
N ASN A 368 -19.82 21.35 18.14
CA ASN A 368 -19.18 22.19 19.16
C ASN A 368 -17.97 21.46 19.77
N ASP A 369 -16.94 22.20 20.19
CA ASP A 369 -15.87 21.62 21.01
C ASP A 369 -16.44 21.19 22.37
N GLY A 370 -15.95 20.07 22.91
CA GLY A 370 -16.40 19.55 24.21
C GLY A 370 -16.31 18.04 24.34
N TRP A 371 -16.78 17.52 25.47
CA TRP A 371 -16.82 16.08 25.73
C TRP A 371 -18.09 15.44 25.17
N TYR A 372 -17.93 14.30 24.51
CA TYR A 372 -19.00 13.52 23.90
C TYR A 372 -18.91 12.04 24.25
N TYR A 373 -20.07 11.41 24.38
CA TYR A 373 -20.23 9.99 24.14
C TYR A 373 -20.51 9.79 22.64
N ILE A 374 -19.70 8.96 21.97
CA ILE A 374 -19.80 8.71 20.52
C ILE A 374 -20.42 7.32 20.33
N LYS A 375 -21.65 7.26 19.82
CA LYS A 375 -22.48 6.05 19.81
C LYS A 375 -22.71 5.52 18.41
N ASN A 376 -22.39 4.26 18.18
CA ASN A 376 -22.64 3.58 16.92
C ASN A 376 -24.14 3.28 16.75
N THR A 377 -24.71 3.60 15.59
CA THR A 377 -26.16 3.44 15.36
C THR A 377 -26.60 1.99 15.15
N GLY A 378 -25.72 1.11 14.67
CA GLY A 378 -26.03 -0.29 14.40
C GLY A 378 -26.03 -1.17 15.66
N SER A 379 -25.09 -0.92 16.57
CA SER A 379 -24.97 -1.65 17.84
C SER A 379 -25.66 -0.97 19.03
N GLY A 380 -25.88 0.36 18.97
CA GLY A 380 -26.33 1.17 20.09
C GLY A 380 -25.26 1.39 21.18
N LYS A 381 -24.01 1.01 20.92
CA LYS A 381 -22.88 1.05 21.87
C LYS A 381 -21.90 2.18 21.56
N TYR A 382 -21.01 2.46 22.50
CA TYR A 382 -20.16 3.65 22.45
C TYR A 382 -18.70 3.32 22.16
N LEU A 383 -18.03 4.21 21.43
CA LEU A 383 -16.60 4.17 21.14
C LEU A 383 -15.79 4.25 22.45
N THR A 384 -14.91 3.28 22.69
CA THR A 384 -14.16 3.13 23.95
C THR A 384 -12.73 2.65 23.73
N VAL A 385 -11.84 2.99 24.66
CA VAL A 385 -10.50 2.40 24.76
C VAL A 385 -10.60 1.03 25.46
N LYS A 386 -10.12 -0.02 24.78
CA LYS A 386 -10.17 -1.41 25.27
C LYS A 386 -9.65 -1.53 26.69
N GLY A 387 -10.50 -2.03 27.59
CA GLY A 387 -10.19 -2.21 29.01
C GLY A 387 -9.91 -0.92 29.80
N GLY A 388 -10.06 0.27 29.20
CA GLY A 388 -9.77 1.56 29.83
C GLY A 388 -8.29 1.79 30.15
N VAL A 389 -7.38 1.19 29.39
CA VAL A 389 -5.93 1.23 29.64
C VAL A 389 -5.27 2.41 28.91
N ALA A 390 -4.52 3.25 29.63
CA ALA A 390 -3.84 4.43 29.10
C ALA A 390 -2.43 4.10 28.57
N VAL A 391 -2.36 3.47 27.38
CA VAL A 391 -1.09 3.09 26.72
C VAL A 391 -1.17 3.41 25.23
N ALA A 392 -0.09 3.94 24.65
CA ALA A 392 0.01 4.18 23.22
C ALA A 392 -0.08 2.86 22.43
N GLY A 393 -0.93 2.83 21.39
CA GLY A 393 -1.27 1.63 20.65
C GLY A 393 -2.40 0.80 21.27
N GLN A 394 -3.04 1.26 22.35
CA GLN A 394 -4.18 0.55 22.92
C GLN A 394 -5.39 0.62 21.99
N ASN A 395 -6.00 -0.54 21.74
CA ASN A 395 -7.09 -0.72 20.80
C ASN A 395 -8.35 0.11 21.15
N VAL A 396 -9.07 0.57 20.12
CA VAL A 396 -10.39 1.18 20.26
C VAL A 396 -11.47 0.22 19.76
N GLU A 397 -12.52 0.07 20.57
CA GLU A 397 -13.61 -0.89 20.35
C GLU A 397 -14.97 -0.24 20.69
N ILE A 398 -16.08 -0.94 20.50
CA ILE A 398 -17.38 -0.53 21.05
C ILE A 398 -17.68 -1.27 22.37
N GLY A 399 -18.21 -0.55 23.36
CA GLY A 399 -18.46 -1.13 24.67
C GLY A 399 -19.06 -0.16 25.71
N SER A 400 -18.90 -0.54 26.99
CA SER A 400 -19.61 0.02 28.14
C SER A 400 -18.75 0.77 29.17
N THR A 401 -17.42 0.77 29.03
CA THR A 401 -16.47 1.44 29.94
C THR A 401 -15.74 2.57 29.20
N LYS A 402 -15.26 3.61 29.92
CA LYS A 402 -14.35 4.67 29.39
C LYS A 402 -14.67 5.16 27.96
N GLN A 403 -15.81 5.84 27.83
CA GLN A 403 -16.50 6.10 26.56
C GLN A 403 -16.44 7.57 26.10
N LYS A 404 -15.86 8.48 26.90
CA LYS A 404 -15.85 9.91 26.59
C LYS A 404 -14.65 10.30 25.73
N TRP A 405 -14.93 11.09 24.71
CA TRP A 405 -13.95 11.70 23.81
C TRP A 405 -14.15 13.21 23.76
N LYS A 406 -13.06 13.97 23.87
CA LYS A 406 -13.10 15.43 23.73
C LYS A 406 -12.85 15.79 22.27
N LEU A 407 -13.89 16.28 21.61
CA LEU A 407 -13.80 16.84 20.27
C LEU A 407 -13.19 18.24 20.34
N THR A 408 -12.18 18.48 19.49
CA THR A 408 -11.62 19.82 19.24
C THR A 408 -11.54 20.04 17.74
N ASN A 409 -12.17 21.11 17.25
CA ASN A 409 -12.13 21.49 15.84
C ASN A 409 -10.81 22.19 15.48
N ASN A 410 -10.30 21.87 14.30
CA ASN A 410 -9.12 22.49 13.69
C ASN A 410 -9.55 23.48 12.59
N ASP A 411 -8.63 24.37 12.19
CA ASP A 411 -8.89 25.39 11.16
C ASP A 411 -9.01 24.81 9.73
N ASP A 412 -8.53 23.58 9.50
CA ASP A 412 -8.58 22.86 8.21
C ASP A 412 -9.88 22.05 7.99
N ASN A 413 -10.94 22.34 8.76
CA ASN A 413 -12.21 21.60 8.83
C ASN A 413 -12.09 20.14 9.29
N THR A 414 -10.97 19.75 9.91
CA THR A 414 -10.87 18.48 10.64
C THR A 414 -11.16 18.67 12.13
N VAL A 415 -11.28 17.55 12.85
CA VAL A 415 -11.35 17.48 14.31
C VAL A 415 -10.31 16.51 14.84
N THR A 416 -9.84 16.75 16.06
CA THR A 416 -9.14 15.74 16.88
C THR A 416 -10.10 15.20 17.95
N LEU A 417 -9.84 13.97 18.42
CA LEU A 417 -10.62 13.28 19.45
C LEU A 417 -9.69 12.79 20.56
N LEU A 418 -9.58 13.53 21.66
CA LEU A 418 -8.77 13.16 22.82
C LEU A 418 -9.57 12.20 23.72
N SER A 419 -8.96 11.10 24.17
CA SER A 419 -9.60 10.15 25.08
C SER A 419 -9.78 10.71 26.50
N GLU A 420 -10.76 10.22 27.28
CA GLU A 420 -10.76 10.40 28.74
C GLU A 420 -9.71 9.53 29.48
N VAL A 421 -9.01 8.65 28.74
CA VAL A 421 -8.04 7.69 29.25
C VAL A 421 -6.63 8.15 28.87
N GLY A 422 -6.07 9.06 29.68
CA GLY A 422 -4.74 9.65 29.48
C GLY A 422 -4.69 10.70 28.37
N ASP A 423 -3.51 11.29 28.15
CA ASP A 423 -3.29 12.35 27.15
C ASP A 423 -3.05 11.75 25.74
N PHE A 424 -3.97 10.88 25.30
CA PHE A 424 -3.87 10.15 24.04
C PHE A 424 -5.01 10.50 23.08
N MET A 425 -4.67 10.74 21.82
CA MET A 425 -5.60 11.02 20.73
C MET A 425 -6.08 9.72 20.08
N LEU A 426 -7.31 9.73 19.55
CA LEU A 426 -7.76 8.77 18.55
C LEU A 426 -6.80 8.79 17.35
N ASP A 427 -6.31 7.63 16.94
CA ASP A 427 -5.23 7.47 15.98
C ASP A 427 -5.54 6.26 15.09
N ILE A 428 -5.28 6.38 13.78
CA ILE A 428 -5.30 5.25 12.85
C ILE A 428 -3.92 4.61 12.88
N ASP A 429 -3.82 3.31 13.19
CA ASP A 429 -2.50 2.70 13.43
C ASP A 429 -1.54 2.94 12.27
N ARG A 430 -0.37 3.49 12.61
CA ARG A 430 0.73 3.89 11.70
C ARG A 430 0.33 4.87 10.59
N GLY A 431 -0.86 5.49 10.66
CA GLY A 431 -1.40 6.29 9.57
C GLY A 431 -1.69 5.49 8.30
N LEU A 432 -2.09 4.23 8.43
CA LEU A 432 -2.47 3.42 7.27
C LEU A 432 -3.72 3.99 6.58
N GLU A 433 -3.78 3.88 5.26
CA GLU A 433 -4.94 4.30 4.44
C GLU A 433 -5.87 3.14 4.05
N GLU A 434 -5.57 1.90 4.43
CA GLU A 434 -6.27 0.69 3.99
C GLU A 434 -7.61 0.44 4.70
N ASN A 435 -8.49 -0.34 4.06
CA ASN A 435 -9.68 -0.90 4.69
C ASN A 435 -9.25 -1.90 5.77
N GLY A 436 -9.81 -1.79 6.98
CA GLY A 436 -9.43 -2.63 8.12
C GLY A 436 -8.26 -2.08 8.94
N ALA A 437 -7.66 -0.94 8.57
CA ALA A 437 -6.66 -0.29 9.40
C ALA A 437 -7.24 0.02 10.79
N ASN A 438 -6.50 -0.37 11.83
CA ASN A 438 -7.02 -0.40 13.19
C ASN A 438 -7.16 1.01 13.77
N ILE A 439 -8.21 1.25 14.56
CA ILE A 439 -8.31 2.48 15.36
C ILE A 439 -7.78 2.20 16.77
N GLN A 440 -6.92 3.09 17.23
CA GLN A 440 -6.24 2.99 18.52
C GLN A 440 -6.20 4.36 19.22
N ILE A 441 -5.58 4.40 20.41
CA ILE A 441 -5.13 5.64 21.02
C ILE A 441 -3.60 5.78 20.92
N TYR A 442 -3.11 6.97 20.60
CA TYR A 442 -1.68 7.25 20.49
C TYR A 442 -1.30 8.64 21.03
N HIS A 443 -0.02 8.88 21.31
CA HIS A 443 0.47 10.17 21.80
C HIS A 443 0.07 11.30 20.84
N ALA A 444 -0.31 12.47 21.35
CA ALA A 444 -0.62 13.60 20.49
C ALA A 444 0.63 14.08 19.73
N TYR A 445 0.62 13.95 18.39
CA TYR A 445 1.63 14.54 17.49
C TYR A 445 1.00 15.38 16.37
N GLY A 446 -0.34 15.42 16.26
CA GLY A 446 -1.05 16.35 15.38
C GLY A 446 -1.00 16.01 13.89
N GLY A 447 -0.48 14.84 13.51
CA GLY A 447 -0.47 14.37 12.12
C GLY A 447 -1.85 13.90 11.63
N ASP A 448 -1.97 13.67 10.33
CA ASP A 448 -3.26 13.43 9.65
C ASP A 448 -3.96 12.13 10.07
N ALA A 449 -3.25 11.15 10.65
CA ALA A 449 -3.85 9.95 11.23
C ALA A 449 -4.63 10.21 12.54
N GLN A 450 -4.43 11.37 13.16
CA GLN A 450 -5.15 11.83 14.36
C GLN A 450 -6.26 12.85 14.05
N ARG A 451 -6.46 13.15 12.76
CA ARG A 451 -7.43 14.13 12.27
C ARG A 451 -8.57 13.44 11.54
N PHE A 452 -9.79 13.88 11.83
CA PHE A 452 -11.01 13.29 11.27
C PHE A 452 -11.95 14.36 10.73
N ILE A 453 -12.86 14.01 9.82
CA ILE A 453 -13.83 14.91 9.20
C ILE A 453 -15.23 14.36 9.52
N ILE A 454 -15.99 15.11 10.32
CA ILE A 454 -17.38 14.76 10.65
C ILE A 454 -18.27 15.17 9.47
N LYS A 455 -18.96 14.21 8.85
CA LYS A 455 -19.92 14.45 7.76
C LYS A 455 -21.30 13.99 8.19
N GLU A 456 -22.34 14.79 7.93
CA GLU A 456 -23.73 14.37 8.17
C GLU A 456 -24.23 13.45 7.06
N THR A 457 -24.95 12.39 7.44
CA THR A 457 -25.55 11.41 6.52
C THR A 457 -26.91 11.89 6.00
N GLY A 458 -27.60 11.09 5.19
CA GLY A 458 -29.01 11.31 4.85
C GLY A 458 -29.99 11.30 6.05
N LYS A 459 -29.53 11.08 7.29
CA LYS A 459 -30.34 11.09 8.53
C LYS A 459 -29.88 12.20 9.47
N SER A 460 -30.82 13.05 9.89
CA SER A 460 -30.57 14.17 10.80
C SER A 460 -29.84 13.74 12.09
N LYS A 461 -28.77 14.45 12.44
CA LYS A 461 -27.91 14.21 13.62
C LYS A 461 -27.23 12.82 13.64
N VAL A 462 -27.13 12.15 12.49
CA VAL A 462 -26.36 10.91 12.31
C VAL A 462 -25.21 11.19 11.35
N TYR A 463 -24.00 10.85 11.77
CA TYR A 463 -22.76 11.25 11.12
C TYR A 463 -21.88 10.06 10.75
N VAL A 464 -20.97 10.26 9.81
CA VAL A 464 -19.76 9.42 9.65
C VAL A 464 -18.53 10.19 10.15
N ILE A 465 -17.58 9.47 10.72
CA ILE A 465 -16.31 10.01 11.22
C ILE A 465 -15.24 9.61 10.19
N SER A 466 -14.97 10.50 9.23
CA SER A 466 -14.10 10.21 8.08
C SER A 466 -12.63 10.45 8.42
N SER A 467 -11.68 9.68 7.90
CA SER A 467 -10.25 9.90 8.18
C SER A 467 -9.65 10.99 7.28
N LYS A 468 -8.90 11.95 7.87
CA LYS A 468 -8.20 12.99 7.09
C LYS A 468 -7.18 12.38 6.15
N ILE A 469 -6.45 11.35 6.60
CA ILE A 469 -5.41 10.68 5.84
C ILE A 469 -5.92 10.06 4.52
N THR A 470 -7.18 9.62 4.45
CA THR A 470 -7.82 9.15 3.20
C THR A 470 -8.59 10.25 2.44
N ASN A 471 -8.34 11.52 2.75
CA ASN A 471 -9.13 12.68 2.31
C ASN A 471 -10.65 12.54 2.56
N GLY A 472 -11.02 11.82 3.63
CA GLY A 472 -12.40 11.58 4.02
C GLY A 472 -13.15 10.56 3.15
N TYR A 473 -12.43 9.65 2.47
CA TYR A 473 -13.00 8.52 1.73
C TYR A 473 -13.39 7.35 2.64
N LYS A 474 -12.57 7.07 3.65
CA LYS A 474 -12.83 6.04 4.67
C LYS A 474 -13.34 6.65 5.97
N VAL A 475 -14.10 5.87 6.72
CA VAL A 475 -14.81 6.24 7.94
C VAL A 475 -14.62 5.19 9.03
N LEU A 476 -14.80 5.56 10.30
CA LEU A 476 -14.85 4.61 11.41
C LEU A 476 -15.96 3.57 11.19
N ASP A 477 -15.59 2.30 11.21
CA ASP A 477 -16.41 1.13 10.95
C ASP A 477 -16.32 0.17 12.14
N VAL A 478 -17.46 -0.25 12.70
CA VAL A 478 -17.50 -1.37 13.64
C VAL A 478 -17.43 -2.67 12.85
N GLU A 479 -16.34 -3.40 13.08
CA GLU A 479 -15.90 -4.50 12.23
C GLU A 479 -16.98 -5.59 12.10
N ASN A 480 -17.18 -6.10 10.88
CA ASN A 480 -18.17 -7.13 10.55
C ASN A 480 -19.63 -6.78 10.93
N GLN A 481 -19.94 -5.50 11.15
CA GLN A 481 -21.23 -5.02 11.67
C GLN A 481 -21.58 -5.60 13.06
N ALA A 482 -20.56 -5.97 13.84
CA ALA A 482 -20.75 -6.61 15.13
C ALA A 482 -21.42 -5.67 16.16
N THR A 483 -22.16 -6.26 17.09
CA THR A 483 -22.94 -5.52 18.10
C THR A 483 -22.60 -5.91 19.54
N ALA A 484 -21.59 -6.75 19.74
CA ALA A 484 -21.11 -7.17 21.07
C ALA A 484 -20.21 -6.09 21.72
N ASP A 485 -20.09 -6.12 23.05
CA ASP A 485 -19.03 -5.33 23.73
C ASP A 485 -17.67 -5.95 23.36
N GLY A 486 -16.66 -5.11 23.16
CA GLY A 486 -15.34 -5.53 22.69
C GLY A 486 -15.25 -5.78 21.18
N SER A 487 -16.28 -5.41 20.39
CA SER A 487 -16.19 -5.48 18.93
C SER A 487 -15.26 -4.37 18.42
N ASN A 488 -14.33 -4.72 17.54
CA ASN A 488 -13.27 -3.82 17.10
C ASN A 488 -13.81 -2.64 16.27
N VAL A 489 -13.06 -1.53 16.28
CA VAL A 489 -13.28 -0.40 15.36
C VAL A 489 -12.07 -0.23 14.46
N CYS A 490 -12.30 -0.26 13.16
CA CYS A 490 -11.30 0.00 12.12
C CYS A 490 -11.75 1.19 11.25
N GLN A 491 -10.95 1.60 10.26
CA GLN A 491 -11.48 2.41 9.17
C GLN A 491 -11.92 1.51 8.00
N TRP A 492 -12.99 1.91 7.31
CA TRP A 492 -13.44 1.27 6.08
C TRP A 492 -13.99 2.29 5.09
N GLU A 493 -13.97 1.97 3.81
CA GLU A 493 -14.66 2.69 2.75
C GLU A 493 -16.11 3.06 3.12
N ASN A 494 -16.46 4.34 2.94
CA ASN A 494 -17.76 4.86 3.35
C ASN A 494 -18.90 4.30 2.50
N GLY A 495 -19.78 3.54 3.13
CA GLY A 495 -21.07 3.10 2.57
C GLY A 495 -22.27 3.55 3.41
N GLU A 496 -22.08 4.50 4.35
CA GLU A 496 -23.10 4.99 5.31
C GLU A 496 -23.93 3.89 6.00
N ARG A 497 -23.31 2.73 6.24
CA ARG A 497 -23.95 1.59 6.88
C ARG A 497 -24.15 1.85 8.37
N SER A 498 -25.09 1.15 9.02
CA SER A 498 -25.38 1.36 10.46
C SER A 498 -24.17 1.11 11.38
N ASN A 499 -23.24 0.24 10.98
CA ASN A 499 -21.97 0.00 11.68
C ASN A 499 -20.91 1.10 11.43
N GLN A 500 -21.09 1.95 10.42
CA GLN A 500 -20.21 3.07 10.06
C GLN A 500 -20.75 4.44 10.52
N THR A 501 -21.98 4.49 11.00
CA THR A 501 -22.68 5.73 11.36
C THR A 501 -22.86 5.90 12.86
N TRP A 502 -22.72 7.14 13.32
CA TRP A 502 -22.51 7.50 14.73
C TRP A 502 -23.38 8.70 15.13
N THR A 503 -23.81 8.75 16.39
CA THR A 503 -24.44 9.91 17.03
C THR A 503 -23.55 10.46 18.14
N PHE A 504 -23.42 11.78 18.21
CA PHE A 504 -22.65 12.48 19.23
C PHE A 504 -23.57 12.98 20.35
N GLU A 505 -23.48 12.37 21.53
CA GLU A 505 -24.24 12.73 22.73
C GLU A 505 -23.35 13.59 23.64
N SER A 506 -23.62 14.91 23.76
CA SER A 506 -22.79 15.83 24.56
C SER A 506 -22.88 15.52 26.06
N VAL A 507 -21.74 15.42 26.73
CA VAL A 507 -21.63 15.15 28.17
C VAL A 507 -22.18 16.31 29.01
N ASP A 508 -22.02 17.55 28.53
CA ASP A 508 -22.38 18.79 29.23
C ASP A 508 -23.83 19.24 28.96
N GLY A 509 -24.69 18.34 28.44
CA GLY A 509 -26.15 18.48 28.42
C GLY A 509 -26.75 19.53 27.47
N SER A 510 -25.94 20.27 26.72
CA SER A 510 -26.41 21.32 25.80
C SER A 510 -27.03 20.74 24.54
N SER A 511 -28.36 20.57 24.56
CA SER A 511 -29.15 20.18 23.40
C SER A 511 -29.23 21.34 22.38
N SER A 512 -28.91 21.03 21.12
CA SER A 512 -28.93 22.01 20.03
C SER A 512 -30.35 22.42 19.65
N ASN A 513 -30.78 23.59 20.15
CA ASN A 513 -31.94 24.33 19.68
C ASN A 513 -31.49 25.55 18.85
N ASN A 514 -31.71 25.48 17.54
CA ASN A 514 -31.58 26.62 16.66
C ASN A 514 -32.98 27.20 16.40
N SER A 515 -33.30 28.32 17.06
CA SER A 515 -34.57 29.02 16.89
C SER A 515 -34.35 30.52 16.84
N ASN A 516 -34.71 31.14 15.72
CA ASN A 516 -34.79 32.60 15.59
C ASN A 516 -35.77 33.17 16.63
N ASN A 517 -35.38 34.23 17.35
CA ASN A 517 -36.28 35.39 17.41
C ASN A 517 -35.58 36.71 17.76
N ASN A 518 -36.26 37.78 17.35
CA ASN A 518 -35.83 39.17 17.39
C ASN A 518 -36.12 39.84 18.75
N SER A 519 -35.70 41.12 18.88
CA SER A 519 -36.00 42.06 19.98
C SER A 519 -35.10 41.93 21.22
N SER A 520 -34.01 42.69 21.37
CA SER A 520 -33.85 44.17 21.47
C SER A 520 -33.84 44.68 22.92
N ASN A 521 -32.82 45.50 23.20
CA ASN A 521 -32.79 46.62 24.15
C ASN A 521 -32.74 46.31 25.67
N ASN A 522 -31.95 47.03 26.47
CA ASN A 522 -30.82 47.92 26.16
C ASN A 522 -30.08 48.36 27.45
N ASN A 523 -28.84 48.86 27.28
CA ASN A 523 -28.24 49.97 28.04
C ASN A 523 -27.94 49.77 29.54
N ASN A 524 -26.94 50.40 30.18
CA ASN A 524 -25.83 51.30 29.79
C ASN A 524 -24.89 51.39 31.04
N ASN A 525 -23.70 52.00 31.07
CA ASN A 525 -22.99 52.92 30.17
C ASN A 525 -21.49 52.97 30.54
N SER A 526 -20.59 53.15 29.56
CA SER A 526 -19.64 54.28 29.53
C SER A 526 -18.83 54.32 28.22
N SER A 527 -18.81 55.50 27.59
CA SER A 527 -18.11 55.87 26.36
C SER A 527 -16.66 56.35 26.64
N GLU A 528 -15.75 56.69 25.70
CA GLU A 528 -15.86 57.07 24.27
C GLU A 528 -14.51 56.89 23.50
N GLU A 529 -14.49 57.05 22.15
CA GLU A 529 -13.36 56.74 21.22
C GLU A 529 -12.36 57.91 20.98
N LYS A 530 -11.34 57.96 20.07
CA LYS A 530 -10.75 57.21 18.90
C LYS A 530 -9.34 57.83 18.61
N PRO A 531 -8.49 57.47 17.58
CA PRO A 531 -8.48 56.37 16.60
C PRO A 531 -7.11 55.63 16.45
N ALA A 532 -7.01 54.73 15.45
CA ALA A 532 -5.98 53.70 15.25
C ALA A 532 -4.54 54.14 14.88
N GLY A 533 -3.56 53.36 15.36
CA GLY A 533 -2.23 53.15 14.76
C GLY A 533 -2.08 51.66 14.39
N ALA A 534 -1.26 51.34 13.37
CA ALA A 534 -1.31 50.04 12.69
C ALA A 534 -1.10 48.83 13.61
N ALA A 535 -2.10 47.94 13.69
CA ALA A 535 -2.01 46.72 14.47
C ALA A 535 -1.12 45.69 13.77
N CYS A 536 -0.07 45.23 14.44
CA CYS A 536 0.72 44.10 13.96
C CYS A 536 -0.13 42.81 14.00
N TRP A 537 -0.16 42.15 12.86
CA TRP A 537 -1.20 41.20 12.44
C TRP A 537 -1.13 39.84 13.17
N SER A 538 0.06 39.42 13.63
CA SER A 538 0.26 38.11 14.27
C SER A 538 -0.45 37.99 15.63
N ILE A 539 -0.74 39.11 16.30
CA ILE A 539 -1.44 39.11 17.60
C ILE A 539 -2.83 38.49 17.45
N GLY A 540 -3.51 38.75 16.33
CA GLY A 540 -4.82 38.14 16.01
C GLY A 540 -4.77 36.62 15.79
N LYS A 541 -3.56 36.05 15.67
CA LYS A 541 -3.28 34.62 15.51
C LYS A 541 -2.58 34.00 16.74
N GLY A 542 -2.52 34.73 17.85
CA GLY A 542 -1.94 34.25 19.11
C GLY A 542 -0.43 34.42 19.27
N TYR A 543 0.25 35.09 18.33
CA TYR A 543 1.70 35.30 18.36
C TYR A 543 2.05 36.78 18.56
N ASN A 544 2.99 37.05 19.47
CA ASN A 544 3.46 38.42 19.73
C ASN A 544 4.12 39.04 18.49
N CYS A 545 4.27 40.36 18.48
CA CYS A 545 5.07 41.05 17.47
C CYS A 545 6.56 40.96 17.79
N CYS A 546 7.40 40.82 16.77
CA CYS A 546 8.85 40.87 16.93
C CYS A 546 9.30 42.27 17.31
N LYS A 547 10.37 42.37 18.11
CA LYS A 547 11.01 43.65 18.43
C LYS A 547 12.10 44.03 17.42
N SER A 548 12.61 43.04 16.70
CA SER A 548 13.53 43.19 15.57
C SER A 548 12.81 43.01 14.22
N CYS A 549 13.42 43.54 13.16
CA CYS A 549 12.92 43.44 11.79
C CYS A 549 13.53 42.26 11.00
N ASN A 550 14.00 41.22 11.70
CA ASN A 550 14.66 40.07 11.07
C ASN A 550 13.63 39.04 10.63
N VAL A 551 13.24 39.10 9.35
CA VAL A 551 12.38 38.09 8.72
C VAL A 551 13.15 36.77 8.57
N VAL A 552 12.60 35.67 9.10
CA VAL A 552 13.13 34.31 8.94
C VAL A 552 12.19 33.39 8.17
N TYR A 553 10.92 33.79 8.01
CA TYR A 553 9.90 33.06 7.26
C TYR A 553 8.85 34.05 6.74
N LYS A 554 8.17 33.73 5.63
CA LYS A 554 7.08 34.56 5.08
C LYS A 554 6.01 33.66 4.47
N ASP A 555 4.75 33.97 4.77
CA ASP A 555 3.59 33.28 4.22
C ASP A 555 2.51 34.28 3.76
N ASN A 556 1.29 33.80 3.58
CA ASN A 556 0.15 34.59 3.13
C ASN A 556 -0.44 35.49 4.23
N ASP A 557 -0.08 35.28 5.51
CA ASP A 557 -0.50 36.12 6.63
C ASP A 557 0.49 37.27 6.86
N GLY A 558 1.79 37.01 6.68
CA GLY A 558 2.82 38.05 6.65
C GLY A 558 4.25 37.56 6.81
N GLU A 559 5.13 38.48 7.21
CA GLU A 559 6.56 38.23 7.48
C GLU A 559 6.78 37.88 8.95
N TRP A 560 7.43 36.75 9.23
CA TRP A 560 7.64 36.21 10.57
C TRP A 560 9.11 36.28 10.99
N GLY A 561 9.34 36.53 12.27
CA GLY A 561 10.63 36.39 12.96
C GLY A 561 10.56 35.37 14.09
N VAL A 562 11.70 35.08 14.70
CA VAL A 562 11.80 34.22 15.91
C VAL A 562 12.67 34.93 16.95
N GLU A 563 12.12 35.11 18.16
CA GLU A 563 12.81 35.75 19.29
C GLU A 563 12.62 34.91 20.56
N ASN A 564 13.73 34.50 21.20
CA ASN A 564 13.73 33.59 22.36
C ASN A 564 12.97 32.28 22.09
N ASP A 565 13.31 31.62 20.98
CA ASP A 565 12.75 30.34 20.51
C ASP A 565 11.22 30.34 20.31
N LYS A 566 10.63 31.52 20.09
CA LYS A 566 9.19 31.70 19.84
C LYS A 566 8.95 32.55 18.60
N TRP A 567 7.98 32.12 17.80
CA TRP A 567 7.53 32.81 16.60
C TRP A 567 6.85 34.14 16.93
N CYS A 568 7.10 35.14 16.10
CA CYS A 568 6.53 36.47 16.21
C CYS A 568 6.29 37.09 14.82
N GLY A 569 5.29 37.97 14.70
CA GLY A 569 5.04 38.71 13.45
C GLY A 569 5.88 39.97 13.34
N ILE A 570 6.45 40.20 12.16
CA ILE A 570 7.18 41.43 11.83
C ILE A 570 6.16 42.54 11.58
N SER A 571 6.33 43.69 12.27
CA SER A 571 5.43 44.84 12.12
C SER A 571 5.61 45.50 10.75
N ALA A 572 4.55 46.14 10.24
CA ALA A 572 4.60 46.92 9.01
C ALA A 572 5.61 48.09 9.07
N ASP A 573 5.96 48.55 10.27
CA ASP A 573 6.98 49.59 10.50
C ASP A 573 8.38 49.16 10.02
N CYS A 574 8.66 47.85 9.99
CA CYS A 574 9.89 47.27 9.47
C CYS A 574 10.02 47.35 7.94
N ALA A 575 8.94 47.58 7.20
CA ALA A 575 8.93 47.61 5.73
C ALA A 575 9.75 48.76 5.10
N THR A 576 10.30 49.66 5.92
CA THR A 576 11.22 50.72 5.48
C THR A 576 12.70 50.34 5.57
N GLN A 577 13.06 49.15 6.09
CA GLN A 577 14.45 48.74 6.26
C GLN A 577 14.80 47.38 5.63
N ASN A 578 15.67 47.47 4.61
CA ASN A 578 16.42 46.41 3.92
C ASN A 578 15.73 45.66 2.76
N ALA A 579 16.10 46.08 1.56
CA ALA A 579 16.00 45.29 0.35
C ALA A 579 17.12 44.24 0.25
N SER A 580 16.97 43.30 -0.69
CA SER A 580 17.97 42.31 -1.17
C SER A 580 18.63 41.42 -0.12
N LYS A 581 18.02 40.25 0.13
CA LYS A 581 18.71 39.01 0.53
C LYS A 581 18.09 37.83 -0.21
N CYS A 582 18.88 36.81 -0.49
CA CYS A 582 18.41 35.54 -1.04
C CYS A 582 17.37 34.87 -0.11
N VAL A 583 16.42 34.12 -0.70
CA VAL A 583 15.28 33.49 0.02
C VAL A 583 15.22 31.95 -0.10
N GLY A 584 16.21 31.33 -0.75
CA GLY A 584 16.26 29.87 -1.00
C GLY A 584 15.31 29.43 -2.11
N ALA A 585 15.43 28.17 -2.54
CA ALA A 585 14.56 27.58 -3.57
C ALA A 585 14.51 26.05 -3.46
N GLN A 586 13.46 25.42 -3.99
CA GLN A 586 13.28 23.95 -4.07
C GLN A 586 13.50 23.15 -2.76
N GLY A 587 13.35 23.79 -1.59
CA GLY A 587 13.61 23.18 -0.27
C GLY A 587 15.04 23.33 0.24
N TYR A 588 15.92 23.96 -0.52
CA TYR A 588 17.33 24.21 -0.18
C TYR A 588 17.56 25.67 0.27
N PRO A 589 18.43 25.89 1.27
CA PRO A 589 18.68 27.22 1.83
C PRO A 589 19.56 28.07 0.90
N CYS A 590 19.72 29.36 1.23
CA CYS A 590 20.78 30.16 0.64
C CYS A 590 22.15 29.76 1.18
N CYS A 591 23.18 29.84 0.33
CA CYS A 591 24.55 29.64 0.77
C CYS A 591 24.91 30.67 1.85
N GLN A 592 25.55 30.21 2.91
CA GLN A 592 25.97 31.04 4.03
C GLN A 592 27.27 31.78 3.69
N SER A 593 28.18 31.14 2.95
CA SER A 593 29.50 31.69 2.60
C SER A 593 30.02 31.37 1.19
N SER A 594 29.53 30.33 0.53
CA SER A 594 30.04 29.86 -0.76
C SER A 594 29.49 30.65 -1.94
N CYS A 595 30.41 31.22 -2.72
CA CYS A 595 30.13 31.94 -3.97
C CYS A 595 30.50 31.14 -5.23
N ASN A 596 30.95 29.88 -5.08
CA ASN A 596 31.41 29.06 -6.20
C ASN A 596 30.21 28.46 -6.96
N VAL A 597 30.01 28.86 -8.21
CA VAL A 597 28.86 28.41 -9.01
C VAL A 597 29.13 27.01 -9.56
N ILE A 598 28.36 26.03 -9.08
CA ILE A 598 28.42 24.63 -9.51
C ILE A 598 27.32 24.33 -10.54
N SER A 599 26.15 24.95 -10.41
CA SER A 599 25.03 24.85 -11.35
C SER A 599 24.29 26.18 -11.51
N THR A 600 23.45 26.30 -12.54
CA THR A 600 22.55 27.46 -12.74
C THR A 600 21.30 27.01 -13.49
N ASP A 601 20.13 27.39 -12.98
CA ASP A 601 18.81 27.06 -13.55
C ASP A 601 17.87 28.28 -13.52
N SER A 602 16.55 28.06 -13.53
CA SER A 602 15.54 29.13 -13.46
C SER A 602 15.48 29.85 -12.10
N ASP A 603 15.91 29.20 -11.02
CA ASP A 603 15.76 29.70 -9.66
C ASP A 603 17.03 30.45 -9.20
N GLY A 604 18.17 30.14 -9.82
CA GLY A 604 19.34 31.00 -9.79
C GLY A 604 20.66 30.26 -9.96
N LYS A 605 21.72 30.79 -9.32
CA LYS A 605 23.05 30.18 -9.29
C LYS A 605 23.21 29.34 -8.04
N TRP A 606 23.74 28.14 -8.16
CA TRP A 606 23.77 27.15 -7.09
C TRP A 606 25.20 26.74 -6.71
N SER A 607 25.42 26.50 -5.42
CA SER A 607 26.64 25.92 -4.85
C SER A 607 26.31 24.72 -3.96
N VAL A 608 27.34 24.15 -3.35
CA VAL A 608 27.24 23.10 -2.33
C VAL A 608 28.05 23.54 -1.12
N GLU A 609 27.46 23.47 0.07
CA GLU A 609 28.09 23.73 1.38
C GLU A 609 27.72 22.61 2.35
N ASN A 610 28.70 22.11 3.12
CA ASN A 610 28.50 20.99 4.05
C ASN A 610 27.85 19.76 3.39
N ASP A 611 28.26 19.45 2.16
CA ASP A 611 27.74 18.38 1.29
C ASP A 611 26.25 18.52 0.85
N ASP A 612 25.58 19.64 1.16
CA ASP A 612 24.21 19.96 0.73
C ASP A 612 24.14 21.12 -0.28
N TRP A 613 23.14 21.10 -1.16
CA TRP A 613 22.92 22.16 -2.15
C TRP A 613 22.40 23.46 -1.52
N CYS A 614 22.85 24.60 -2.06
CA CYS A 614 22.41 25.92 -1.61
C CYS A 614 22.34 26.93 -2.77
N LEU A 615 21.39 27.87 -2.67
CA LEU A 615 21.22 28.95 -3.65
C LEU A 615 22.17 30.12 -3.31
N ILE A 616 22.99 30.57 -4.26
CA ILE A 616 24.02 31.58 -4.01
C ILE A 616 23.38 32.95 -3.80
N ASP A 617 23.65 33.56 -2.64
CA ASP A 617 23.20 34.91 -2.31
C ASP A 617 24.10 35.96 -2.95
N SER A 618 23.67 36.53 -4.09
CA SER A 618 24.39 37.60 -4.80
C SER A 618 24.38 38.96 -4.10
N SER A 619 24.02 39.02 -2.80
CA SER A 619 24.31 40.14 -1.91
C SER A 619 25.53 39.90 -1.01
N LYS A 620 26.04 38.65 -0.97
CA LYS A 620 27.25 38.21 -0.26
C LYS A 620 28.37 37.78 -1.20
N CYS A 621 28.07 37.72 -2.51
CA CYS A 621 28.88 37.23 -3.61
C CYS A 621 28.71 38.16 -4.83
#